data_AF-A0A3D0HGE8-F1
#
_entry.id   AF-A0A3D0HGE8-F1
#
_cell.length_a   1.000
_cell.length_b   1.000
_cell.length_c   1.000
_cell.angle_alpha   90.00
_cell.angle_beta   90.00
_cell.angle_gamma   90.00
#
_symmetry.space_group_name_H-M   'P 1'
#
loop_
_entity.id
_entity.type
_entity.pdbx_description
1 polymer ?
#
loop_
_entity_poly.entity_id
_entity_poly.type
_entity_poly.pdbx_seq_one_letter_code
_entity_poly.pdbx_strand_id
1 'polypeptide(L)'
;RPCRDALIDYFDLGGRPALVPESWSSREDSDAVFLGVHGTRLSRQAVFNIVKKYAALAKIKEISPHSLRHSCATHMLVHGADLRVVQELLGHASVSTTQIYTRVDNEVLYEMYREAHPRARAVR
;
A
#
# COMPACT_ATOMS: atom_id res chain seq x y z
N ARG A 1 11.08 5.23 12.13
CA ARG A 1 9.98 5.18 11.13
C ARG A 1 9.23 3.88 11.45
N PRO A 2 8.12 3.90 12.20
CA PRO A 2 7.62 2.71 12.89
C PRO A 2 7.36 1.50 11.99
N CYS A 3 6.92 1.71 10.74
CA CYS A 3 6.74 0.62 9.77
C CYS A 3 8.07 -0.03 9.33
N ARG A 4 9.11 0.78 9.07
CA ARG A 4 10.44 0.27 8.70
C ARG A 4 11.01 -0.58 9.83
N ASP A 5 10.90 -0.07 11.05
CA ASP A 5 11.49 -0.70 12.22
C ASP A 5 10.78 -2.06 12.49
N ALA A 6 9.45 -2.11 12.38
CA ALA A 6 8.69 -3.37 12.45
C ALA A 6 9.03 -4.38 11.34
N LEU A 7 9.35 -3.93 10.12
CA LEU A 7 9.80 -4.82 9.04
C LEU A 7 11.19 -5.40 9.33
N ILE A 8 12.10 -4.59 9.87
CA ILE A 8 13.43 -5.05 10.27
C ILE A 8 13.28 -6.13 11.35
N ASP A 9 12.53 -5.84 12.41
CA ASP A 9 12.26 -6.79 13.49
C ASP A 9 11.64 -8.10 12.95
N TYR A 10 10.77 -8.01 11.95
CA TYR A 10 10.17 -9.17 11.31
C TYR A 10 11.18 -9.99 10.49
N PHE A 11 12.17 -9.37 9.85
CA PHE A 11 13.17 -10.11 9.07
C PHE A 11 14.35 -10.59 9.91
N ASP A 12 14.52 -10.04 11.12
CA ASP A 12 15.51 -10.50 12.09
C ASP A 12 15.13 -11.84 12.74
N LEU A 13 16.09 -12.44 13.47
CA LEU A 13 16.03 -13.82 13.98
C LEU A 13 14.75 -14.17 14.77
N GLY A 14 14.17 -13.20 15.49
CA GLY A 14 12.96 -13.40 16.29
C GLY A 14 11.63 -13.29 15.53
N GLY A 15 11.66 -12.89 14.26
CA GLY A 15 10.48 -12.71 13.41
C GLY A 15 10.22 -13.91 12.51
N ARG A 16 10.34 -13.70 11.20
CA ARG A 16 10.14 -14.70 10.14
C ARG A 16 11.02 -15.93 10.31
N PRO A 17 12.34 -15.85 10.58
CA PRO A 17 13.18 -17.03 10.75
C PRO A 17 12.68 -17.97 11.85
N ALA A 18 12.14 -17.43 12.95
CA ALA A 18 11.54 -18.21 14.03
C ALA A 18 10.21 -18.89 13.65
N LEU A 19 9.56 -18.45 12.57
CA LEU A 19 8.31 -19.00 12.04
C LEU A 19 8.54 -19.99 10.89
N VAL A 20 9.77 -20.13 10.39
CA VAL A 20 10.08 -21.07 9.32
C VAL A 20 9.96 -22.50 9.85
N PRO A 21 9.12 -23.36 9.25
CA PRO A 21 8.97 -24.74 9.69
C PRO A 21 10.18 -25.59 9.23
N GLU A 22 10.41 -26.73 9.89
CA GLU A 22 11.43 -27.70 9.45
C GLU A 22 11.14 -28.28 8.06
N SER A 23 9.85 -28.41 7.71
CA SER A 23 9.38 -28.87 6.41
C SER A 23 8.22 -28.01 5.93
N TRP A 24 8.28 -27.55 4.68
CA TRP A 24 7.22 -26.76 4.07
C TRP A 24 6.04 -27.63 3.63
N SER A 25 4.82 -27.17 3.94
CA SER A 25 3.58 -27.82 3.49
C SER A 25 3.34 -27.65 1.99
N SER A 26 3.84 -26.57 1.39
CA SER A 26 3.75 -26.30 -0.04
C SER A 26 4.87 -25.37 -0.51
N ARG A 27 5.10 -25.32 -1.83
CA ARG A 27 6.00 -24.33 -2.44
C ARG A 27 5.49 -22.89 -2.28
N GLU A 28 4.18 -22.70 -2.23
CA GLU A 28 3.61 -21.36 -2.03
C GLU A 28 3.92 -20.81 -0.63
N ASP A 29 4.04 -21.68 0.36
CA ASP A 29 4.44 -21.31 1.72
C ASP A 29 5.92 -20.97 1.80
N SER A 30 6.79 -21.74 1.13
CA SER A 30 8.24 -21.47 1.11
C SER A 30 8.57 -20.11 0.48
N ASP A 31 7.83 -19.75 -0.58
CA ASP A 31 8.03 -18.51 -1.33
C ASP A 31 7.34 -17.30 -0.66
N ALA A 32 6.58 -17.51 0.43
CA ALA A 32 5.85 -16.43 1.09
C ALA A 32 6.78 -15.52 1.90
N VAL A 33 6.71 -14.21 1.62
CA VAL A 33 7.44 -13.19 2.40
C VAL A 33 6.91 -13.14 3.84
N PHE A 34 5.58 -13.18 4.02
CA PHE A 34 4.94 -13.14 5.32
C PHE A 34 4.31 -14.50 5.66
N LEU A 35 4.72 -15.04 6.80
CA LEU A 35 4.24 -16.29 7.37
C LEU A 35 3.23 -16.03 8.51
N GLY A 36 2.25 -16.92 8.63
CA GLY A 36 1.44 -17.07 9.83
C GLY A 36 2.18 -17.84 10.92
N VAL A 37 1.56 -17.95 12.09
CA VAL A 37 2.14 -18.61 13.29
C VAL A 37 2.48 -20.09 13.11
N HIS A 38 1.92 -20.74 12.09
CA HIS A 38 2.15 -22.14 11.76
C HIS A 38 3.15 -22.34 10.62
N GLY A 39 3.89 -21.31 10.22
CA GLY A 39 4.86 -21.39 9.11
C GLY A 39 4.24 -21.51 7.72
N THR A 40 2.94 -21.24 7.59
CA THR A 40 2.23 -21.17 6.31
C THR A 40 2.12 -19.74 5.82
N ARG A 41 1.82 -19.55 4.53
CA ARG A 41 1.56 -18.24 3.95
C ARG A 41 0.47 -17.50 4.72
N LEU A 42 0.72 -16.23 5.05
CA LEU A 42 -0.26 -15.41 5.73
C LEU A 42 -1.53 -15.26 4.89
N SER A 43 -2.67 -15.70 5.43
CA SER A 43 -3.93 -15.70 4.70
C SER A 43 -4.56 -14.32 4.62
N ARG A 44 -5.40 -14.09 3.60
CA ARG A 44 -6.19 -12.84 3.47
C ARG A 44 -7.04 -12.55 4.71
N GLN A 45 -7.65 -13.58 5.28
CA GLN A 45 -8.46 -13.45 6.50
C GLN A 45 -7.60 -13.05 7.70
N ALA A 46 -6.40 -13.61 7.83
CA ALA A 46 -5.47 -13.23 8.89
C ALA A 46 -5.07 -11.75 8.78
N VAL A 47 -4.75 -11.27 7.58
CA VAL A 47 -4.47 -9.84 7.33
C VAL A 47 -5.64 -8.96 7.73
N PHE A 48 -6.87 -9.32 7.34
CA PHE A 48 -8.06 -8.58 7.72
C PHE A 48 -8.22 -8.49 9.25
N ASN A 49 -8.05 -9.61 9.95
CA ASN A 49 -8.14 -9.69 11.40
C ASN A 49 -7.04 -8.88 12.09
N ILE A 50 -5.81 -8.91 11.58
CA ILE A 50 -4.69 -8.08 12.05
C ILE A 50 -5.05 -6.59 11.95
N VAL A 51 -5.52 -6.15 10.79
CA VAL A 51 -5.93 -4.75 10.57
C VAL A 51 -7.04 -4.34 11.52
N LYS A 52 -8.08 -5.17 11.70
CA LYS A 52 -9.18 -4.90 12.64
C LYS A 52 -8.68 -4.81 14.09
N LYS A 53 -7.79 -5.72 14.51
CA LYS A 53 -7.20 -5.72 15.85
C LYS A 53 -6.48 -4.40 16.14
N TYR A 54 -5.57 -3.97 15.26
CA TYR A 54 -4.79 -2.75 15.49
C TYR A 54 -5.62 -1.48 15.39
N ALA A 55 -6.65 -1.44 14.54
CA ALA A 55 -7.57 -0.31 14.53
C ALA A 55 -8.42 -0.20 15.79
N ALA A 56 -8.84 -1.33 16.37
CA ALA A 56 -9.52 -1.31 17.67
C ALA A 56 -8.61 -0.73 18.76
N LEU A 57 -7.33 -1.14 18.81
CA LEU A 57 -6.33 -0.59 19.73
C LEU A 57 -6.10 0.92 19.51
N ALA A 58 -6.06 1.35 18.26
CA ALA A 58 -5.93 2.75 17.88
C ALA A 58 -7.24 3.55 18.00
N LYS A 59 -8.35 2.93 18.41
CA LYS A 59 -9.70 3.53 18.49
C LYS A 59 -10.19 4.10 17.14
N ILE A 60 -9.78 3.50 16.02
CA ILE A 60 -10.22 3.85 14.67
C ILE A 60 -11.39 2.95 14.27
N LYS A 61 -12.53 3.54 13.90
CA LYS A 61 -13.72 2.82 13.45
C LYS A 61 -13.67 2.58 11.93
N GLU A 62 -14.44 1.59 11.45
CA GLU A 62 -14.67 1.37 10.00
C GLU A 62 -13.41 1.19 9.12
N ILE A 63 -12.34 0.59 9.67
CA ILE A 63 -11.15 0.28 8.88
C ILE A 63 -11.27 -1.08 8.18
N SER A 64 -10.62 -1.20 7.03
CA SER A 64 -10.35 -2.46 6.34
C SER A 64 -9.01 -2.34 5.56
N PRO A 65 -8.45 -3.44 5.05
CA PRO A 65 -7.32 -3.38 4.13
C PRO A 65 -7.57 -2.45 2.92
N HIS A 66 -8.80 -2.38 2.41
CA HIS A 66 -9.16 -1.48 1.32
C HIS A 66 -9.16 -0.01 1.75
N SER A 67 -9.66 0.29 2.95
CA SER A 67 -9.65 1.66 3.51
C SER A 67 -8.21 2.16 3.70
N LEU A 68 -7.30 1.29 4.17
CA LEU A 68 -5.87 1.61 4.29
C LEU A 68 -5.23 1.87 2.93
N ARG A 69 -5.51 1.02 1.93
CA ARG A 69 -5.01 1.22 0.56
C ARG A 69 -5.48 2.55 -0.02
N HIS A 70 -6.76 2.87 0.12
CA HIS A 70 -7.33 4.12 -0.38
C HIS A 70 -6.71 5.34 0.30
N SER A 71 -6.58 5.31 1.63
CA SER A 71 -5.92 6.39 2.38
C SER A 71 -4.48 6.62 1.92
N CYS A 72 -3.72 5.54 1.69
CA CYS A 72 -2.36 5.63 1.13
C CYS A 72 -2.35 6.27 -0.27
N ALA A 73 -3.26 5.84 -1.17
CA ALA A 73 -3.41 6.40 -2.51
C ALA A 73 -3.69 7.90 -2.47
N THR A 74 -4.73 8.30 -1.72
CA THR A 74 -5.13 9.69 -1.56
C THR A 74 -4.00 10.52 -0.94
N HIS A 75 -3.31 10.00 0.07
CA HIS A 75 -2.17 10.69 0.68
C HIS A 75 -1.06 10.94 -0.34
N MET A 76 -0.70 9.95 -1.18
CA MET A 76 0.32 10.15 -2.21
C MET A 76 -0.11 11.21 -3.24
N LEU A 77 -1.35 11.14 -3.73
CA LEU A 77 -1.87 12.08 -4.73
C LEU A 77 -1.94 13.52 -4.20
N VAL A 78 -2.44 13.72 -2.97
CA VAL A 78 -2.50 15.05 -2.32
C VAL A 78 -1.11 15.68 -2.16
N HIS A 79 -0.06 14.85 -2.07
CA HIS A 79 1.32 15.32 -1.96
C HIS A 79 2.06 15.30 -3.32
N GLY A 80 1.32 15.35 -4.44
CA GLY A 80 1.88 15.54 -5.78
C GLY A 80 2.52 14.30 -6.39
N ALA A 81 2.23 13.09 -5.88
CA ALA A 81 2.66 11.87 -6.56
C ALA A 81 1.91 11.72 -7.89
N ASP A 82 2.64 11.35 -8.94
CA ASP A 82 2.06 11.09 -10.25
C ASP A 82 1.02 9.95 -10.17
N LEU A 83 -0.15 10.17 -10.79
CA LEU A 83 -1.26 9.22 -10.75
C LEU A 83 -0.88 7.84 -11.32
N ARG A 84 -0.07 7.82 -12.37
CA ARG A 84 0.40 6.57 -13.01
C ARG A 84 1.36 5.84 -12.08
N VAL A 85 2.25 6.55 -11.40
CA VAL A 85 3.12 5.97 -10.37
C VAL A 85 2.32 5.38 -9.21
N VAL A 86 1.30 6.08 -8.73
CA VAL A 86 0.40 5.56 -7.67
C VAL A 86 -0.36 4.32 -8.14
N GLN A 87 -0.83 4.28 -9.39
CA GLN A 87 -1.52 3.13 -9.97
C GLN A 87 -0.61 1.90 -10.12
N GLU A 88 0.62 2.09 -10.57
CA GLU A 88 1.62 1.02 -10.67
C GLU A 88 1.96 0.46 -9.28
N LEU A 89 2.16 1.33 -8.29
CA LEU A 89 2.51 0.93 -6.92
C LEU A 89 1.39 0.13 -6.21
N LEU A 90 0.13 0.47 -6.47
CA LEU A 90 -1.02 -0.20 -5.84
C LEU A 90 -1.49 -1.45 -6.60
N GLY A 91 -0.95 -1.67 -7.79
CA GLY A 91 -1.36 -2.71 -8.73
C GLY A 91 -2.75 -2.48 -9.31
N HIS A 92 -3.00 -2.99 -10.51
CA HIS A 92 -4.28 -2.87 -11.24
C HIS A 92 -5.53 -3.39 -10.46
N ALA A 93 -5.36 -4.01 -9.29
CA ALA A 93 -6.38 -4.71 -8.52
C ALA A 93 -7.33 -3.81 -7.70
N SER A 94 -7.33 -2.49 -7.90
CA SER A 94 -8.47 -1.64 -7.50
C SER A 94 -8.47 -0.32 -8.27
N VAL A 95 -8.55 -0.40 -9.59
CA VAL A 95 -9.19 0.63 -10.40
C VAL A 95 -10.71 0.47 -10.25
N SER A 96 -11.22 0.48 -9.01
CA SER A 96 -12.65 0.33 -8.70
C SER A 96 -13.24 1.56 -8.03
N THR A 97 -12.73 2.73 -8.44
CA THR A 97 -13.34 4.07 -8.35
C THR A 97 -12.83 4.93 -9.51
N THR A 98 -12.86 4.38 -10.73
CA THR A 98 -12.29 4.90 -11.99
C THR A 98 -12.78 6.28 -12.42
N GLN A 99 -13.66 6.93 -11.65
CA GLN A 99 -14.23 8.24 -11.97
C GLN A 99 -13.94 9.34 -10.93
N ILE A 100 -13.31 9.03 -9.79
CA ILE A 100 -12.95 10.07 -8.80
C ILE A 100 -11.56 10.65 -9.08
N TYR A 101 -10.64 9.85 -9.65
CA TYR A 101 -9.25 10.28 -9.90
C TYR A 101 -9.08 11.23 -11.09
N THR A 102 -10.11 11.48 -11.88
CA THR A 102 -10.10 12.53 -12.92
C THR A 102 -10.31 13.93 -12.32
N ARG A 103 -10.69 14.02 -11.03
CA ARG A 103 -11.04 15.28 -10.36
C ARG A 103 -10.00 15.75 -9.33
N VAL A 104 -8.82 15.14 -9.33
CA VAL A 104 -7.64 15.54 -8.56
C VAL A 104 -6.48 15.55 -9.55
N ASP A 105 -5.94 16.64 -10.04
CA ASP A 105 -6.27 18.05 -9.96
C ASP A 105 -6.00 18.55 -11.39
N ASN A 106 -7.00 19.15 -12.05
CA ASN A 106 -6.73 19.86 -13.30
C ASN A 106 -5.64 20.92 -13.06
N GLU A 107 -5.55 21.46 -11.83
CA GLU A 107 -4.60 22.48 -11.41
C GLU A 107 -3.15 21.97 -11.40
N VAL A 108 -2.89 20.78 -10.85
CA VAL A 108 -1.55 20.13 -10.85
C VAL A 108 -1.12 19.74 -12.27
N LEU A 109 -2.04 19.19 -13.07
CA LEU A 109 -1.81 18.93 -14.49
C LEU A 109 -1.53 20.23 -15.26
N TYR A 110 -2.22 21.32 -14.92
CA TYR A 110 -2.01 22.64 -15.53
C TYR A 110 -0.66 23.25 -15.12
N GLU A 111 -0.24 23.11 -13.86
CA GLU A 111 1.06 23.57 -13.37
C GLU A 111 2.21 22.80 -14.02
N MET A 112 2.13 21.47 -14.08
CA MET A 112 3.14 20.65 -14.77
C MET A 112 3.19 20.94 -16.28
N TYR A 113 2.04 21.13 -16.94
CA TYR A 113 2.00 21.56 -18.34
C TYR A 113 2.62 22.95 -18.53
N ARG A 114 2.35 23.89 -17.61
CA ARG A 114 2.93 25.25 -17.65
C ARG A 114 4.43 25.27 -17.47
N GLU A 115 4.97 24.42 -16.61
CA GLU A 115 6.41 24.35 -16.35
C GLU A 115 7.18 23.60 -17.44
N ALA A 116 6.61 22.51 -17.98
CA ALA A 116 7.31 21.65 -18.93
C ALA A 116 7.15 22.08 -20.41
N HIS A 117 6.07 22.77 -20.78
CA HIS A 117 5.77 23.02 -22.20
C HIS A 117 6.26 24.41 -22.67
N PRO A 118 7.16 24.50 -23.67
CA PRO A 118 7.75 25.78 -24.14
C PRO A 118 6.73 26.83 -24.61
N ARG A 119 5.54 26.39 -25.02
CA ARG A 119 4.44 27.28 -25.47
C ARG A 119 3.49 27.72 -24.35
N ALA A 120 3.54 27.12 -23.17
CA ALA A 120 2.65 27.49 -22.07
C ALA A 120 3.05 28.81 -21.38
N ARG A 121 4.30 29.25 -21.57
CA ARG A 121 4.81 30.55 -21.12
C ARG A 121 4.58 31.68 -22.13
N ALA A 122 4.05 31.36 -23.32
CA ALA A 122 3.83 32.31 -24.40
C ALA A 122 2.35 32.73 -24.42
N VAL A 123 1.97 33.61 -23.50
CA VAL A 123 0.79 34.46 -23.68
C VAL A 123 1.31 35.87 -23.96
N ARG A 124 1.10 36.31 -25.20
CA ARG A 124 0.87 37.72 -25.51
C ARG A 124 -0.61 38.00 -25.32
#